data_AF-A0A960QI16-F1
#
_entry.id   AF-A0A960QI16-F1
#
_cell.length_a   1.000
_cell.length_b   1.000
_cell.length_c   1.000
_cell.angle_alpha   90.00
_cell.angle_beta   90.00
_cell.angle_gamma   90.00
#
_symmetry.space_group_name_H-M   'P 1'
#
loop_
_entity.id
_entity.type
_entity.pdbx_description
1 polymer ?
#
loop_
_entity_poly.entity_id
_entity_poly.type
_entity_poly.pdbx_seq_one_letter_code
_entity_poly.pdbx_strand_id
1 'polypeptide(L)'
;MVESRPSSRPDESGHHGGDGTARPFIAFDLGDGLLRNEHASHLFHDPENGEWRGWTTGFSAYGGDGGEDEKTILAVSSTRDPRRGFSIMKAKPVGIDGAHEDPHGIYDSEARKWRLLLCEKHEKFRAGMWESDHWDRGFERIAGPVPMDSTGTMIQNFGGTRYALYGSADRKIYIATYPDLQPAGELDIFLPPWKDGLGTRIWPNVIPHPEGYPAPCLALMMDRVNFPGMPKPNWTYGALYLFHGNWPEAK
;
A
#
# COMPACT_ATOMS: atom_id res chain seq x y z
N MET A 1 -39.04 -60.68 1.38
CA MET A 1 -40.25 -60.17 2.05
C MET A 1 -39.76 -59.19 3.12
N VAL A 2 -40.42 -58.03 3.23
CA VAL A 2 -40.04 -56.85 4.07
C VAL A 2 -38.96 -55.98 3.40
N GLU A 3 -39.03 -54.65 3.29
CA GLU A 3 -40.09 -53.63 3.22
C GLU A 3 -39.37 -52.36 2.73
N SER A 4 -40.03 -51.57 1.90
CA SER A 4 -39.61 -50.23 1.49
C SER A 4 -39.63 -49.24 2.67
N ARG A 5 -38.59 -48.41 2.81
CA ARG A 5 -38.67 -47.14 3.56
C ARG A 5 -38.19 -45.97 2.70
N PRO A 6 -38.77 -44.76 2.88
CA PRO A 6 -38.70 -43.67 1.92
C PRO A 6 -37.49 -42.75 2.15
N SER A 7 -37.16 -42.01 1.09
CA SER A 7 -36.17 -40.94 1.02
C SER A 7 -36.37 -39.87 2.09
N SER A 8 -35.35 -39.59 2.89
CA SER A 8 -35.18 -38.29 3.54
C SER A 8 -34.28 -37.41 2.66
N ARG A 9 -34.82 -36.27 2.22
CA ARG A 9 -34.06 -35.18 1.61
C ARG A 9 -32.93 -34.74 2.56
N PRO A 10 -31.75 -34.32 2.07
CA PRO A 10 -30.80 -33.63 2.92
C PRO A 10 -31.41 -32.30 3.37
N ASP A 11 -31.30 -32.06 4.66
CA ASP A 11 -31.63 -30.82 5.36
C ASP A 11 -30.82 -29.66 4.76
N GLU A 12 -31.51 -28.71 4.13
CA GLU A 12 -30.99 -27.39 3.78
C GLU A 12 -30.86 -26.55 5.05
N SER A 13 -29.85 -26.85 5.86
CA SER A 13 -29.36 -25.94 6.89
C SER A 13 -27.85 -26.08 7.02
N GLY A 14 -27.16 -25.81 5.90
CA GLY A 14 -25.75 -25.44 5.90
C GLY A 14 -25.55 -24.09 6.57
N HIS A 15 -25.83 -23.98 7.87
CA HIS A 15 -25.21 -22.97 8.71
C HIS A 15 -23.73 -23.35 8.81
N HIS A 16 -22.97 -22.90 7.81
CA HIS A 16 -21.55 -22.67 8.02
C HIS A 16 -21.46 -21.64 9.16
N GLY A 17 -21.17 -22.14 10.37
CA GLY A 17 -20.63 -21.34 11.45
C GLY A 17 -19.30 -20.78 10.96
N GLY A 18 -19.36 -19.66 10.22
CA GLY A 18 -18.23 -18.78 10.09
C GLY A 18 -17.87 -18.34 11.49
N ASP A 19 -16.61 -18.51 11.88
CA ASP A 19 -16.15 -17.83 13.07
C ASP A 19 -16.57 -16.35 12.93
N GLY A 20 -17.12 -15.78 13.99
CA GLY A 20 -17.64 -14.42 13.97
C GLY A 20 -16.56 -13.35 13.82
N THR A 21 -15.39 -13.65 13.25
CA THR A 21 -14.39 -12.64 12.98
C THR A 21 -14.85 -11.80 11.79
N ALA A 22 -15.41 -10.64 12.11
CA ALA A 22 -15.60 -9.59 11.12
C ALA A 22 -14.27 -9.36 10.39
N ARG A 23 -14.34 -9.32 9.06
CA ARG A 23 -13.18 -8.98 8.22
C ARG A 23 -12.57 -7.67 8.74
N PRO A 24 -11.23 -7.57 8.77
CA PRO A 24 -10.58 -6.36 9.26
C PRO A 24 -11.04 -5.16 8.43
N PHE A 25 -11.46 -4.11 9.14
CA PHE A 25 -11.83 -2.82 8.55
C PHE A 25 -11.17 -1.72 9.38
N ILE A 26 -10.53 -0.77 8.69
CA ILE A 26 -9.85 0.35 9.32
C ILE A 26 -10.57 1.63 8.92
N ALA A 27 -10.93 2.44 9.91
CA ALA A 27 -11.43 3.80 9.71
C ALA A 27 -10.46 4.80 10.34
N PHE A 28 -10.44 6.02 9.81
CA PHE A 28 -9.54 7.08 10.26
C PHE A 28 -10.34 8.24 10.87
N ASP A 29 -9.93 8.67 12.07
CA ASP A 29 -10.57 9.72 12.86
C ASP A 29 -9.64 10.92 13.01
N LEU A 30 -10.02 12.07 12.43
CA LEU A 30 -9.27 13.33 12.54
C LEU A 30 -9.69 14.15 13.78
N GLY A 31 -10.60 13.65 14.60
CA GLY A 31 -11.09 14.33 15.81
C GLY A 31 -12.22 15.33 15.55
N ASP A 32 -12.83 15.30 14.37
CA ASP A 32 -13.95 16.18 13.97
C ASP A 32 -15.32 15.49 14.04
N GLY A 33 -15.38 14.26 14.55
CA GLY A 33 -16.60 13.46 14.66
C GLY A 33 -16.96 12.67 13.41
N LEU A 34 -16.13 12.68 12.36
CA LEU A 34 -16.32 11.90 11.13
C LEU A 34 -15.27 10.80 10.99
N LEU A 35 -15.74 9.59 10.66
CA LEU A 35 -14.88 8.47 10.30
C LEU A 35 -14.68 8.40 8.79
N ARG A 36 -13.43 8.28 8.37
CA ARG A 36 -13.04 8.28 6.95
C ARG A 36 -12.47 6.94 6.53
N ASN A 37 -12.69 6.61 5.26
CA ASN A 37 -12.06 5.49 4.58
C ASN A 37 -10.90 6.03 3.75
N GLU A 38 -9.82 6.41 4.41
CA GLU A 38 -8.60 6.81 3.73
C GLU A 38 -7.93 5.61 3.07
N HIS A 39 -7.11 5.88 2.07
CA HIS A 39 -6.52 4.85 1.24
C HIS A 39 -4.99 4.98 1.19
N ALA A 40 -4.36 3.95 0.61
CA ALA A 40 -2.91 3.90 0.43
C ALA A 40 -2.16 4.01 1.77
N SER A 41 -2.46 3.11 2.70
CA SER A 41 -1.88 3.12 4.04
C SER A 41 -0.66 2.21 4.15
N HIS A 42 0.37 2.68 4.86
CA HIS A 42 1.49 1.88 5.33
C HIS A 42 1.48 1.83 6.85
N LEU A 43 1.24 0.65 7.42
CA LEU A 43 1.09 0.44 8.85
C LEU A 43 2.24 -0.42 9.41
N PHE A 44 2.69 -0.09 10.61
CA PHE A 44 3.69 -0.83 11.37
C PHE A 44 3.30 -0.88 12.85
N HIS A 45 3.83 -1.87 13.56
CA HIS A 45 3.65 -1.98 15.00
C HIS A 45 4.86 -1.37 15.70
N ASP A 46 4.62 -0.40 16.59
CA ASP A 46 5.62 0.14 17.52
C ASP A 46 5.56 -0.65 18.84
N PRO A 47 6.50 -1.57 19.08
CA PRO A 47 6.52 -2.36 20.30
C PRO A 47 6.88 -1.55 21.55
N GLU A 48 7.58 -0.42 21.43
CA GLU A 48 7.99 0.37 22.60
C GLU A 48 6.78 1.03 23.27
N ASN A 49 5.83 1.48 22.47
CA ASN A 49 4.61 2.13 22.95
C ASN A 49 3.37 1.22 22.90
N GLY A 50 3.48 0.01 22.32
CA GLY A 50 2.36 -0.93 22.16
C GLY A 50 1.27 -0.39 21.22
N GLU A 51 1.66 0.39 20.22
CA GLU A 51 0.75 1.05 19.29
C GLU A 51 0.96 0.56 17.87
N TRP A 52 -0.12 0.46 17.12
CA TRP A 52 -0.07 0.45 15.67
C TRP A 52 0.04 1.88 15.18
N ARG A 53 1.00 2.13 14.31
CA ARG A 53 1.29 3.43 13.72
C ARG A 53 1.41 3.32 12.21
N GLY A 54 1.43 4.45 11.52
CA GLY A 54 1.60 4.44 10.09
C GLY A 54 1.33 5.77 9.43
N TRP A 55 1.24 5.70 8.12
CA TRP A 55 0.85 6.82 7.27
C TRP A 55 -0.25 6.39 6.33
N THR A 56 -1.16 7.31 6.01
CA THR A 56 -2.18 7.10 4.99
C THR A 56 -2.34 8.37 4.16
N THR A 57 -2.83 8.22 2.93
CA THR A 57 -3.18 9.38 2.11
C THR A 57 -4.56 9.87 2.52
N GLY A 58 -4.64 11.13 2.95
CA GLY A 58 -5.88 11.84 3.26
C GLY A 58 -6.61 12.26 1.98
N PHE A 59 -7.50 11.39 1.52
CA PHE A 59 -8.42 11.64 0.40
C PHE A 59 -9.71 12.32 0.85
N SER A 60 -10.12 12.18 2.11
CA SER A 60 -11.45 12.62 2.57
C SER A 60 -11.76 14.13 2.46
N ALA A 61 -10.81 14.95 2.00
CA ALA A 61 -11.08 16.20 1.29
C ALA A 61 -12.18 16.07 0.21
N TYR A 62 -12.36 14.88 -0.38
CA TYR A 62 -13.42 14.56 -1.34
C TYR A 62 -14.82 14.34 -0.72
N GLY A 63 -15.02 14.67 0.56
CA GLY A 63 -16.28 14.53 1.30
C GLY A 63 -17.26 15.72 1.20
N GLY A 64 -16.89 16.78 0.47
CA GLY A 64 -17.79 17.87 0.04
C GLY A 64 -17.91 17.90 -1.49
N ASP A 65 -18.68 18.83 -2.06
CA ASP A 65 -18.91 19.02 -3.51
C ASP A 65 -17.63 19.40 -4.31
N GLY A 66 -16.54 18.63 -4.18
CA GLY A 66 -15.28 18.85 -4.88
C GLY A 66 -14.48 20.05 -4.39
N GLY A 67 -14.45 20.32 -3.08
CA GLY A 67 -13.59 21.36 -2.51
C GLY A 67 -12.11 21.17 -2.87
N GLU A 68 -11.36 22.28 -2.89
CA GLU A 68 -9.95 22.38 -3.31
C GLU A 68 -8.94 21.86 -2.27
N ASP A 69 -9.36 21.08 -1.28
CA ASP A 69 -8.44 20.61 -0.24
C ASP A 69 -7.42 19.64 -0.86
N GLU A 70 -6.14 20.02 -0.80
CA GLU A 70 -5.05 19.22 -1.35
C GLU A 70 -4.86 17.93 -0.55
N LYS A 71 -4.65 16.81 -1.25
CA LYS A 71 -4.35 15.51 -0.64
C LYS A 71 -3.14 15.64 0.29
N THR A 72 -3.25 15.17 1.51
CA THR A 72 -2.13 15.24 2.46
C THR A 72 -1.75 13.86 2.97
N ILE A 73 -0.58 13.74 3.58
CA ILE A 73 -0.21 12.54 4.32
C ILE A 73 -0.62 12.70 5.78
N LEU A 74 -1.37 11.72 6.27
CA LEU A 74 -1.79 11.66 7.66
C LEU A 74 -0.92 10.65 8.41
N ALA A 75 -0.35 11.05 9.53
CA ALA A 75 0.16 10.14 10.54
C ALA A 75 -1.04 9.51 11.27
N VAL A 76 -1.02 8.18 11.40
CA VAL A 76 -2.13 7.42 11.99
C VAL A 76 -1.66 6.56 13.15
N SER A 77 -2.47 6.42 14.19
CA SER A 77 -2.17 5.49 15.29
C SER A 77 -3.39 4.87 15.96
N SER A 78 -3.22 3.69 16.54
CA SER A 78 -4.22 3.00 17.36
C SER A 78 -3.55 2.05 18.34
N THR A 79 -4.09 1.94 19.56
CA THR A 79 -3.69 0.87 20.50
C THR A 79 -4.36 -0.47 20.18
N ARG A 80 -5.33 -0.49 19.25
CA ARG A 80 -6.03 -1.70 18.82
C ARG A 80 -5.35 -2.29 17.59
N ASP A 81 -5.25 -3.62 17.54
CA ASP A 81 -4.73 -4.34 16.37
C ASP A 81 -5.64 -4.13 15.14
N PRO A 82 -5.18 -3.44 14.08
CA PRO A 82 -5.97 -3.15 12.90
C PRO A 82 -6.18 -4.38 12.00
N ARG A 83 -5.48 -5.48 12.25
CA ARG A 83 -5.63 -6.74 11.50
C ARG A 83 -6.87 -7.54 11.91
N ARG A 84 -7.64 -7.06 12.91
CA ARG A 84 -8.76 -7.80 13.49
C ARG A 84 -10.00 -6.92 13.69
N GLY A 85 -11.11 -7.31 13.05
CA GLY A 85 -12.40 -6.65 13.18
C GLY A 85 -12.37 -5.17 12.78
N PHE A 86 -13.24 -4.37 13.38
CA PHE A 86 -13.31 -2.93 13.10
C PHE A 86 -12.37 -2.14 14.01
N SER A 87 -11.42 -1.43 13.43
CA SER A 87 -10.43 -0.62 14.15
C SER A 87 -10.48 0.84 13.68
N ILE A 88 -10.42 1.76 14.64
CA ILE A 88 -10.32 3.20 14.37
C ILE A 88 -8.88 3.61 14.66
N MET A 89 -8.25 4.29 13.69
CA MET A 89 -6.96 4.93 13.87
C MET A 89 -7.15 6.43 13.99
N LYS A 90 -6.59 7.04 15.03
CA LYS A 90 -6.49 8.50 15.13
C LYS A 90 -5.56 8.99 14.04
N ALA A 91 -5.90 10.10 13.40
CA ALA A 91 -5.18 10.64 12.26
C ALA A 91 -4.90 12.14 12.44
N LYS A 92 -3.73 12.59 11.99
CA LYS A 92 -3.38 14.01 11.90
C LYS A 92 -2.42 14.26 10.74
N PRO A 93 -2.42 15.44 10.10
CA PRO A 93 -1.44 15.76 9.06
C PRO A 93 0.00 15.68 9.57
N VAL A 94 0.92 15.19 8.73
CA VAL A 94 2.36 15.21 9.04
C VAL A 94 3.02 16.57 8.80
N GLY A 95 2.29 17.52 8.19
CA GLY A 95 2.76 18.87 7.93
C GLY A 95 3.72 18.98 6.74
N ILE A 96 3.52 18.17 5.69
CA ILE A 96 4.18 18.34 4.40
C ILE A 96 3.25 19.17 3.50
N ASP A 97 3.75 20.27 2.94
CA ASP A 97 3.00 21.15 2.05
C ASP A 97 2.86 20.52 0.66
N GLY A 98 1.71 20.73 0.01
CA GLY A 98 1.42 20.23 -1.33
C GLY A 98 0.72 18.88 -1.34
N ALA A 99 0.24 18.47 -2.52
CA ALA A 99 -0.47 17.22 -2.69
C ALA A 99 0.46 15.99 -2.73
N HIS A 100 0.25 15.05 -1.80
CA HIS A 100 1.07 13.85 -1.64
C HIS A 100 0.23 12.57 -1.52
N GLU A 101 0.75 11.45 -2.02
CA GLU A 101 0.08 10.14 -1.99
C GLU A 101 1.07 8.98 -1.73
N ASP A 102 0.49 7.79 -1.52
CA ASP A 102 1.17 6.49 -1.51
C ASP A 102 2.38 6.41 -0.58
N PRO A 103 2.24 6.74 0.73
CA PRO A 103 3.36 6.73 1.65
C PRO A 103 3.91 5.33 1.90
N HIS A 104 5.23 5.20 1.90
CA HIS A 104 5.92 4.05 2.46
C HIS A 104 7.10 4.49 3.32
N GLY A 105 7.04 4.17 4.61
CA GLY A 105 7.99 4.68 5.60
C GLY A 105 8.79 3.59 6.30
N ILE A 106 10.02 3.90 6.67
CA ILE A 106 10.86 3.06 7.53
C ILE A 106 11.61 3.92 8.55
N TYR A 107 12.03 3.32 9.67
CA TYR A 107 13.10 3.90 10.46
C TYR A 107 14.45 3.37 9.95
N ASP A 108 15.32 4.28 9.53
CA ASP A 108 16.68 3.97 9.11
C ASP A 108 17.61 4.11 10.31
N SER A 109 18.07 2.97 10.81
CA SER A 109 18.94 2.90 11.99
C SER A 109 20.34 3.47 11.74
N GLU A 110 20.83 3.48 10.51
CA GLU A 110 22.16 4.01 10.18
C GLU A 110 22.12 5.53 10.16
N ALA A 111 21.11 6.10 9.51
CA ALA A 111 20.88 7.55 9.51
C ALA A 111 20.29 8.07 10.83
N ARG A 112 19.68 7.19 11.63
CA ARG A 112 18.87 7.52 12.82
C ARG A 112 17.73 8.48 12.49
N LYS A 113 17.09 8.26 11.34
CA LYS A 113 16.00 9.08 10.80
C LYS A 113 14.84 8.21 10.36
N TRP A 114 13.64 8.75 10.46
CA TRP A 114 12.49 8.25 9.72
C TRP A 114 12.61 8.65 8.27
N ARG A 115 12.32 7.72 7.37
CA ARG A 115 12.42 7.88 5.92
C ARG A 115 11.07 7.59 5.33
N LEU A 116 10.60 8.48 4.46
CA LEU A 116 9.26 8.40 3.90
C LEU A 116 9.37 8.62 2.38
N LEU A 117 9.06 7.57 1.62
CA LEU A 117 8.93 7.66 0.17
C LEU A 117 7.47 8.02 -0.14
N LEU A 118 7.28 9.08 -0.92
CA LEU A 118 5.97 9.62 -1.27
C LEU A 118 5.87 9.82 -2.78
N CYS A 119 4.65 9.74 -3.32
CA CYS A 119 4.31 10.35 -4.60
C CYS A 119 3.96 11.83 -4.35
N GLU A 120 4.80 12.77 -4.77
CA GLU A 120 4.54 14.23 -4.68
C GLU A 120 3.97 14.78 -6.00
N LYS A 121 2.99 15.68 -5.91
CA LYS A 121 2.30 16.25 -7.06
C LYS A 121 3.12 17.36 -7.72
N HIS A 122 3.46 17.15 -8.99
CA HIS A 122 3.84 18.19 -9.94
C HIS A 122 2.84 18.21 -11.11
N GLU A 123 3.29 18.39 -12.36
CA GLU A 123 2.47 18.11 -13.55
C GLU A 123 1.91 16.67 -13.47
N LYS A 124 2.77 15.72 -13.11
CA LYS A 124 2.43 14.33 -12.72
C LYS A 124 2.85 14.06 -11.27
N PHE A 125 2.30 13.03 -10.65
CA PHE A 125 2.83 12.51 -9.38
C PHE A 125 4.18 11.86 -9.62
N ARG A 126 5.17 12.15 -8.77
CA ARG A 126 6.56 11.68 -8.90
C ARG A 126 7.10 11.26 -7.54
N ALA A 127 7.97 10.25 -7.50
CA ALA A 127 8.51 9.75 -6.25
C ALA A 127 9.55 10.72 -5.67
N GLY A 128 9.43 11.04 -4.38
CA GLY A 128 10.37 11.85 -3.60
C GLY A 128 10.69 11.20 -2.25
N MET A 129 11.92 11.33 -1.79
CA MET A 129 12.38 10.79 -0.50
C MET A 129 12.43 11.91 0.53
N TRP A 130 11.82 11.66 1.69
CA TRP A 130 11.71 12.60 2.79
C TRP A 130 12.32 12.02 4.06
N GLU A 131 12.80 12.87 4.95
CA GLU A 131 13.41 12.46 6.22
C GLU A 131 12.92 13.28 7.40
N SER A 132 12.89 12.68 8.59
CA SER A 132 12.59 13.38 9.84
C SER A 132 13.20 12.67 11.05
N ASP A 133 13.41 13.41 12.14
CA ASP A 133 13.68 12.84 13.47
C ASP A 133 12.43 12.22 14.11
N HIS A 134 11.25 12.50 13.57
CA HIS A 134 9.96 12.07 14.09
C HIS A 134 9.17 11.34 13.00
N TRP A 135 8.52 10.25 13.37
CA TRP A 135 7.71 9.49 12.41
C TRP A 135 6.49 10.25 11.93
N ASP A 136 5.97 11.20 12.71
CA ASP A 136 4.66 11.81 12.50
C ASP A 136 4.69 13.28 12.07
N ARG A 137 5.87 13.89 11.90
CA ARG A 137 6.00 15.33 11.59
C ARG A 137 7.39 15.71 11.11
N GLY A 138 7.54 16.94 10.60
CA GLY A 138 8.85 17.57 10.39
C GLY A 138 9.67 16.93 9.28
N PHE A 139 8.99 16.42 8.26
CA PHE A 139 9.63 15.79 7.12
C PHE A 139 10.21 16.83 6.15
N GLU A 140 11.45 16.63 5.75
CA GLU A 140 12.15 17.44 4.74
C GLU A 140 12.56 16.57 3.55
N ARG A 141 12.40 17.08 2.32
CA ARG A 141 12.77 16.34 1.10
C ARG A 141 14.29 16.30 0.94
N ILE A 142 14.83 15.10 0.75
CA ILE A 142 16.28 14.88 0.58
C ILE A 142 16.68 14.36 -0.79
N ALA A 143 15.74 13.78 -1.56
CA ALA A 143 15.99 13.33 -2.92
C ALA A 143 14.70 13.33 -3.76
N GLY A 144 14.87 13.34 -5.08
CA GLY A 144 13.78 13.49 -6.04
C GLY A 144 13.32 14.95 -6.22
N PRO A 145 12.18 15.17 -6.91
CA PRO A 145 11.33 14.15 -7.52
C PRO A 145 12.05 13.42 -8.65
N VAL A 146 11.79 12.12 -8.80
CA VAL A 146 12.25 11.35 -9.97
C VAL A 146 11.61 11.87 -11.27
N PRO A 147 12.23 11.69 -12.45
CA PRO A 147 11.74 12.32 -13.68
C PRO A 147 10.45 11.71 -14.27
N MET A 148 10.22 10.42 -14.03
CA MET A 148 9.04 9.67 -14.48
C MET A 148 7.87 9.81 -13.49
N ASP A 149 6.66 9.46 -13.93
CA ASP A 149 5.53 9.43 -12.99
C ASP A 149 5.61 8.23 -12.04
N SER A 150 5.02 8.38 -10.86
CA SER A 150 5.00 7.35 -9.82
C SER A 150 3.58 7.04 -9.33
N THR A 151 3.37 5.82 -8.88
CA THR A 151 2.19 5.36 -8.14
C THR A 151 2.58 4.14 -7.33
N GLY A 152 2.10 4.07 -6.09
CA GLY A 152 2.44 3.01 -5.15
C GLY A 152 3.93 3.02 -4.85
N THR A 153 4.33 3.49 -3.68
CA THR A 153 5.75 3.53 -3.32
C THR A 153 6.13 2.40 -2.36
N MET A 154 7.40 2.00 -2.41
CA MET A 154 7.93 0.99 -1.51
C MET A 154 9.42 1.22 -1.26
N ILE A 155 9.82 1.17 0.01
CA ILE A 155 11.23 1.07 0.40
C ILE A 155 11.46 -0.36 0.87
N GLN A 156 12.40 -1.07 0.26
CA GLN A 156 12.64 -2.47 0.59
C GLN A 156 14.13 -2.82 0.60
N ASN A 157 14.52 -3.64 1.56
CA ASN A 157 15.84 -4.25 1.61
C ASN A 157 15.84 -5.56 0.83
N PHE A 158 16.77 -5.70 -0.12
CA PHE A 158 17.05 -6.90 -0.87
C PHE A 158 18.51 -7.29 -0.65
N GLY A 159 18.75 -8.41 0.04
CA GLY A 159 20.11 -8.94 0.23
C GLY A 159 21.06 -8.00 0.97
N GLY A 160 20.56 -7.15 1.86
CA GLY A 160 21.34 -6.17 2.62
C GLY A 160 21.31 -4.76 2.04
N THR A 161 20.90 -4.58 0.79
CA THR A 161 20.83 -3.27 0.13
C THR A 161 19.39 -2.77 0.06
N ARG A 162 19.15 -1.52 0.47
CA ARG A 162 17.84 -0.88 0.33
C ARG A 162 17.67 -0.26 -1.04
N TYR A 163 16.45 -0.34 -1.55
CA TYR A 163 16.02 0.31 -2.79
C TYR A 163 14.65 0.96 -2.61
N ALA A 164 14.37 1.96 -3.43
CA ALA A 164 13.06 2.56 -3.60
C ALA A 164 12.41 2.00 -4.87
N LEU A 165 11.15 1.58 -4.79
CA LEU A 165 10.37 1.04 -5.88
C LEU A 165 9.09 1.84 -6.06
N TYR A 166 8.67 2.03 -7.31
CA TYR A 166 7.41 2.68 -7.63
C TYR A 166 6.88 2.25 -9.00
N GLY A 167 5.56 2.09 -9.11
CA GLY A 167 4.89 1.84 -10.39
C GLY A 167 4.76 3.12 -11.22
N SER A 168 4.54 2.98 -12.52
CA SER A 168 4.43 4.11 -13.46
C SER A 168 3.40 3.85 -14.55
N ALA A 169 2.92 4.92 -15.19
CA ALA A 169 2.11 4.81 -16.41
C ALA A 169 2.84 4.07 -17.55
N ASP A 170 4.17 4.02 -17.51
CA ASP A 170 5.03 3.38 -18.52
C ASP A 170 4.95 1.85 -18.56
N ARG A 171 4.07 1.22 -17.76
CA ARG A 171 3.96 -0.25 -17.60
C ARG A 171 5.21 -0.85 -16.97
N LYS A 172 5.79 -0.12 -16.03
CA LYS A 172 7.04 -0.46 -15.36
C LYS A 172 6.89 -0.29 -13.86
N ILE A 173 7.66 -1.10 -13.14
CA ILE A 173 8.03 -0.83 -11.75
C ILE A 173 9.49 -0.42 -11.80
N TYR A 174 9.75 0.86 -11.56
CA TYR A 174 11.10 1.39 -11.50
C TYR A 174 11.73 1.03 -10.16
N ILE A 175 13.05 0.80 -10.20
CA ILE A 175 13.90 0.59 -9.04
C ILE A 175 14.91 1.74 -9.03
N ALA A 176 14.98 2.44 -7.91
CA ALA A 176 15.92 3.52 -7.66
C ALA A 176 16.77 3.22 -6.42
N THR A 177 17.97 3.79 -6.38
CA THR A 177 18.85 3.71 -5.22
C THR A 177 18.17 4.35 -4.01
N TYR A 178 18.48 3.83 -2.83
CA TYR A 178 18.08 4.44 -1.57
C TYR A 178 19.31 5.07 -0.89
N PRO A 179 19.21 6.28 -0.31
CA PRO A 179 18.04 7.16 -0.30
C PRO A 179 17.97 8.12 -1.50
N ASP A 180 19.00 8.16 -2.36
CA ASP A 180 19.23 9.24 -3.33
C ASP A 180 18.34 9.22 -4.59
N LEU A 181 17.53 8.17 -4.75
CA LEU A 181 16.60 7.97 -5.87
C LEU A 181 17.26 8.01 -7.26
N GLN A 182 18.51 7.57 -7.38
CA GLN A 182 19.16 7.42 -8.68
C GLN A 182 18.63 6.18 -9.41
N PRO A 183 18.48 6.18 -10.75
CA PRO A 183 18.02 5.00 -11.47
C PRO A 183 18.91 3.78 -11.21
N ALA A 184 18.31 2.67 -10.77
CA ALA A 184 19.00 1.41 -10.49
C ALA A 184 18.52 0.25 -11.37
N GLY A 185 17.33 0.37 -11.96
CA GLY A 185 16.79 -0.60 -12.90
C GLY A 185 15.27 -0.61 -12.92
N GLU A 186 14.72 -1.72 -13.39
CA GLU A 186 13.28 -1.99 -13.46
C GLU A 186 13.05 -3.42 -12.99
N LEU A 187 11.91 -3.68 -12.35
CA LEU A 187 11.53 -5.04 -11.99
C LEU A 187 11.17 -5.81 -13.27
N ASP A 188 11.87 -6.90 -13.54
CA ASP A 188 11.54 -7.81 -14.62
C ASP A 188 10.39 -8.75 -14.19
N ILE A 189 9.26 -8.63 -14.88
CA ILE A 189 8.03 -9.32 -14.52
C ILE A 189 7.56 -10.12 -15.72
N PHE A 190 7.61 -11.44 -15.62
CA PHE A 190 6.99 -12.30 -16.60
C PHE A 190 5.46 -12.24 -16.47
N LEU A 191 4.77 -11.91 -17.56
CA LEU A 191 3.31 -11.72 -17.61
C LEU A 191 2.82 -10.67 -16.59
N PRO A 192 3.22 -9.39 -16.75
CA PRO A 192 2.87 -8.38 -15.79
C PRO A 192 1.36 -8.08 -15.78
N PRO A 193 0.81 -7.50 -14.69
CA PRO A 193 -0.63 -7.36 -14.49
C PRO A 193 -1.26 -6.21 -15.30
N TRP A 194 -0.60 -5.73 -16.35
CA TRP A 194 -1.12 -4.71 -17.25
C TRP A 194 -1.42 -5.27 -18.64
N LYS A 195 -2.49 -4.77 -19.26
CA LYS A 195 -2.91 -5.09 -20.63
C LYS A 195 -3.26 -3.83 -21.41
N ASP A 196 -3.35 -3.92 -22.73
CA ASP A 196 -3.72 -2.78 -23.56
C ASP A 196 -5.12 -2.27 -23.22
N GLY A 197 -5.30 -0.95 -23.26
CA GLY A 197 -6.58 -0.30 -22.93
C GLY A 197 -6.94 -0.23 -21.44
N LEU A 198 -6.08 -0.74 -20.54
CA LEU A 198 -6.25 -0.65 -19.10
C LEU A 198 -5.26 0.31 -18.44
N GLY A 199 -5.56 0.72 -17.21
CA GLY A 199 -4.61 1.46 -16.36
C GLY A 199 -3.35 0.63 -16.08
N THR A 200 -2.23 1.32 -15.88
CA THR A 200 -0.90 0.68 -15.80
C THR A 200 -0.16 1.01 -14.50
N ARG A 201 -0.71 1.90 -13.68
CA ARG A 201 -0.13 2.30 -12.40
C ARG A 201 -0.53 1.31 -11.31
N ILE A 202 0.43 0.56 -10.77
CA ILE A 202 0.19 -0.46 -9.72
C ILE A 202 1.22 -0.32 -8.61
N TRP A 203 0.98 -1.03 -7.50
CA TRP A 203 1.87 -1.06 -6.35
C TRP A 203 2.92 -2.17 -6.46
N PRO A 204 4.20 -1.90 -6.17
CA PRO A 204 5.27 -2.91 -6.30
C PRO A 204 5.15 -4.10 -5.34
N ASN A 205 4.84 -3.85 -4.07
CA ASN A 205 4.63 -4.85 -3.01
C ASN A 205 5.49 -6.12 -3.14
N VAL A 206 6.82 -5.97 -3.12
CA VAL A 206 7.78 -7.07 -3.23
C VAL A 206 8.32 -7.43 -1.86
N ILE A 207 8.01 -8.62 -1.37
CA ILE A 207 8.34 -9.08 -0.01
C ILE A 207 9.50 -10.07 -0.10
N PRO A 208 10.72 -9.73 0.34
CA PRO A 208 11.80 -10.69 0.46
C PRO A 208 11.48 -11.73 1.52
N HIS A 209 11.89 -12.96 1.26
CA HIS A 209 11.82 -14.05 2.22
C HIS A 209 13.15 -14.25 2.96
N PRO A 210 13.10 -14.85 4.16
CA PRO A 210 14.29 -15.36 4.83
C PRO A 210 15.04 -16.37 3.95
N GLU A 211 16.34 -16.51 4.23
CA GLU A 211 17.16 -17.57 3.63
C GLU A 211 16.54 -18.96 3.86
N GLY A 212 16.65 -19.83 2.86
CA GLY A 212 16.11 -21.19 2.88
C GLY A 212 14.68 -21.34 2.35
N TYR A 213 13.98 -20.25 2.05
CA TYR A 213 12.70 -20.31 1.34
C TYR A 213 12.91 -20.65 -0.15
N PRO A 214 11.99 -21.42 -0.78
CA PRO A 214 12.14 -21.86 -2.17
C PRO A 214 12.09 -20.72 -3.19
N ALA A 215 11.49 -19.60 -2.82
CA ALA A 215 11.53 -18.36 -3.58
C ALA A 215 12.10 -17.25 -2.69
N PRO A 216 13.15 -16.51 -3.13
CA PRO A 216 13.78 -15.47 -2.34
C PRO A 216 12.89 -14.24 -2.12
N CYS A 217 11.88 -14.02 -2.96
CA CYS A 217 10.86 -13.01 -2.71
C CYS A 217 9.51 -13.41 -3.31
N LEU A 218 8.44 -12.83 -2.78
CA LEU A 218 7.12 -12.80 -3.39
C LEU A 218 6.81 -11.38 -3.84
N ALA A 219 5.90 -11.24 -4.79
CA ALA A 219 5.29 -9.94 -5.06
C ALA A 219 3.77 -10.06 -5.16
N LEU A 220 3.06 -9.07 -4.59
CA LEU A 220 1.61 -8.99 -4.53
C LEU A 220 1.11 -7.75 -5.24
N MET A 221 0.77 -7.90 -6.51
CA MET A 221 0.44 -6.80 -7.39
C MET A 221 -1.01 -6.87 -7.84
N MET A 222 -1.60 -5.75 -8.24
CA MET A 222 -2.97 -5.71 -8.72
C MET A 222 -3.03 -5.19 -10.15
N ASP A 223 -3.96 -5.69 -10.97
CA ASP A 223 -4.28 -5.01 -12.23
C ASP A 223 -5.17 -3.78 -11.99
N ARG A 224 -5.51 -3.11 -13.09
CA ARG A 224 -6.42 -1.97 -13.12
C ARG A 224 -7.67 -2.27 -13.94
N VAL A 225 -8.13 -3.53 -13.92
CA VAL A 225 -9.42 -3.89 -14.51
C VAL A 225 -10.52 -3.30 -13.62
N ASN A 226 -11.42 -2.54 -14.24
CA ASN A 226 -12.56 -1.97 -13.54
C ASN A 226 -13.64 -3.01 -13.28
N PHE A 227 -14.35 -2.84 -12.17
CA PHE A 227 -15.60 -3.59 -11.96
C PHE A 227 -16.61 -3.25 -13.08
N PRO A 228 -17.35 -4.25 -13.62
CA PRO A 228 -18.32 -4.01 -14.68
C PRO A 228 -19.34 -2.91 -14.32
N GLY A 229 -19.59 -1.99 -15.25
CA GLY A 229 -20.56 -0.90 -15.08
C GLY A 229 -20.05 0.31 -14.29
N MET A 230 -18.80 0.32 -13.84
CA MET A 230 -18.25 1.45 -13.10
C MET A 230 -18.02 2.67 -14.03
N PRO A 231 -18.49 3.88 -13.66
CA PRO A 231 -18.29 5.09 -14.45
C PRO A 231 -16.82 5.51 -14.50
N LYS A 232 -16.42 6.17 -15.59
CA LYS A 232 -15.07 6.73 -15.79
C LYS A 232 -15.05 8.24 -15.43
N PRO A 233 -13.90 8.81 -15.04
CA PRO A 233 -12.63 8.14 -14.77
C PRO A 233 -12.66 7.41 -13.42
N ASN A 234 -11.98 6.26 -13.33
CA ASN A 234 -11.92 5.46 -12.11
C ASN A 234 -10.52 4.89 -11.87
N TRP A 235 -10.21 4.72 -10.59
CA TRP A 235 -8.92 4.24 -10.11
C TRP A 235 -9.09 2.99 -9.24
N THR A 236 -9.88 2.03 -9.70
CA THR A 236 -9.97 0.75 -8.98
C THR A 236 -8.78 -0.14 -9.24
N TYR A 237 -8.44 -0.91 -8.22
CA TYR A 237 -7.58 -2.08 -8.33
C TYR A 237 -8.48 -3.29 -8.59
N GLY A 238 -8.11 -4.09 -9.59
CA GLY A 238 -8.86 -5.26 -10.00
C GLY A 238 -8.28 -6.54 -9.38
N ALA A 239 -7.91 -7.49 -10.24
CA ALA A 239 -7.44 -8.79 -9.77
C ALA A 239 -6.09 -8.68 -9.04
N LEU A 240 -5.93 -9.47 -7.97
CA LEU A 240 -4.66 -9.64 -7.27
C LEU A 240 -3.85 -10.77 -7.92
N TYR A 241 -2.57 -10.49 -8.16
CA TYR A 241 -1.59 -11.38 -8.75
C TYR A 241 -0.51 -11.69 -7.73
N LEU A 242 -0.16 -12.96 -7.61
CA LEU A 242 0.94 -13.44 -6.79
C LEU A 242 2.08 -13.89 -7.71
N PHE A 243 3.24 -13.29 -7.53
CA PHE A 243 4.47 -13.65 -8.21
C PHE A 243 5.47 -14.24 -7.21
N HIS A 244 6.31 -15.15 -7.68
CA HIS A 244 7.55 -15.52 -6.99
C HIS A 244 8.72 -14.94 -7.79
N GLY A 245 9.65 -14.28 -7.10
CA GLY A 245 10.83 -13.68 -7.73
C GLY A 245 12.09 -14.49 -7.48
N ASN A 246 13.08 -14.32 -8.34
CA ASN A 246 14.42 -14.89 -8.21
C ASN A 246 15.44 -13.76 -8.10
N TRP A 247 16.61 -14.03 -7.50
CA TRP A 247 17.74 -13.11 -7.63
C TRP A 247 18.24 -13.12 -9.07
N PRO A 248 18.71 -11.98 -9.60
CA PRO A 248 19.39 -11.97 -10.88
C PRO A 248 20.58 -12.94 -10.83
N GLU A 249 20.71 -13.81 -11.83
CA GLU A 249 21.90 -14.66 -11.96
C GLU A 249 23.13 -13.75 -12.02
N ALA A 250 24.17 -14.08 -11.24
CA ALA A 250 25.45 -13.40 -11.35
C ALA A 250 25.98 -13.59 -12.78
N LYS A 251 26.12 -12.49 -13.52
CA LYS A 251 26.74 -12.49 -14.84
C LYS A 251 28.24 -12.71 -14.73
#